data_AF-A0A094ITN4-F1
#
_entry.id   AF-A0A094ITN4-F1
#
_cell.length_a   1.000
_cell.length_b   1.000
_cell.length_c   1.000
_cell.angle_alpha   90.00
_cell.angle_beta   90.00
_cell.angle_gamma   90.00
#
_symmetry.space_group_name_H-M   'P 1'
#
loop_
_entity.id
_entity.type
_entity.pdbx_description
1 polymer ?
#
loop_
_entity_poly.entity_id
_entity_poly.type
_entity_poly.pdbx_seq_one_letter_code
_entity_poly.pdbx_strand_id
1 'polypeptide(L)'
;MPPPTQAQYSNKEDRILQAIQAIKNGHLKSIRQAAESYDIPRATIQRRIHGMTSRRDCTPNSRKLTPYEESALVQYILDLDSRGFPPRLQAVQEMADLLLSERGESPTGKNWTTNFITRRTEIKAKFSR
;
A
#
# COMPACT_ATOMS: atom_id res chain seq x y z
N MET A 1 -15.80 -15.14 31.28
CA MET A 1 -14.38 -15.30 30.91
C MET A 1 -13.63 -14.03 31.27
N PRO A 2 -12.43 -14.11 31.85
CA PRO A 2 -11.59 -12.94 32.08
C PRO A 2 -11.11 -12.37 30.73
N PRO A 3 -10.86 -11.06 30.63
CA PRO A 3 -10.28 -10.47 29.43
C PRO A 3 -8.88 -11.08 29.21
N PRO A 4 -8.49 -11.38 27.95
CA PRO A 4 -7.21 -12.00 27.68
C PRO A 4 -6.06 -11.08 28.11
N THR A 5 -5.21 -11.59 28.99
CA THR A 5 -3.99 -10.95 29.47
C THR A 5 -3.13 -10.51 28.29
N GLN A 6 -2.64 -9.26 28.33
CA GLN A 6 -1.88 -8.57 27.27
C GLN A 6 -0.64 -9.33 26.72
N ALA A 7 -0.23 -10.41 27.38
CA ALA A 7 0.98 -11.19 27.09
C ALA A 7 0.93 -12.06 25.81
N GLN A 8 -0.23 -12.26 25.17
CA GLN A 8 -0.34 -13.17 24.02
C GLN A 8 -0.21 -12.52 22.63
N TYR A 9 -0.11 -11.19 22.54
CA TYR A 9 -0.18 -10.50 21.24
C TYR A 9 1.12 -9.80 20.90
N SER A 10 1.97 -10.47 20.12
CA SER A 10 3.23 -9.91 19.62
C SER A 10 3.03 -8.81 18.57
N ASN A 11 1.88 -8.74 17.91
CA ASN A 11 1.61 -7.80 16.81
C ASN A 11 0.43 -6.87 17.12
N LYS A 12 0.59 -5.58 16.83
CA LYS A 12 -0.44 -4.56 17.07
C LYS A 12 -1.71 -4.81 16.23
N GLU A 13 -1.56 -5.33 15.02
CA GLU A 13 -2.69 -5.65 14.13
C GLU A 13 -3.54 -6.80 14.68
N ASP A 14 -2.92 -7.82 15.26
CA ASP A 14 -3.64 -8.97 15.83
C ASP A 14 -4.52 -8.54 17.00
N ARG A 15 -4.03 -7.63 17.86
CA ARG A 15 -4.82 -7.02 18.95
C ARG A 15 -6.04 -6.29 18.40
N ILE A 16 -5.89 -5.55 17.30
CA ILE A 16 -6.97 -4.81 16.65
C ILE A 16 -8.02 -5.76 16.09
N LEU A 17 -7.61 -6.81 15.38
CA LEU A 17 -8.53 -7.80 14.80
C LEU A 17 -9.32 -8.54 15.89
N GLN A 18 -8.66 -8.94 16.98
CA GLN A 18 -9.30 -9.59 18.12
C GLN A 18 -10.29 -8.66 18.83
N ALA A 19 -9.93 -7.38 19.03
CA ALA A 19 -10.84 -6.39 19.60
C ALA A 19 -12.10 -6.21 18.75
N ILE A 20 -11.97 -6.21 17.42
CA ILE A 20 -13.11 -6.11 16.50
C ILE A 20 -13.97 -7.37 16.56
N GLN A 21 -13.36 -8.56 16.59
CA GLN A 21 -14.07 -9.83 16.73
C GLN A 21 -14.84 -9.89 18.05
N ALA A 22 -14.25 -9.45 19.16
CA ALA A 22 -14.91 -9.39 20.46
C ALA A 22 -16.12 -8.45 20.48
N ILE A 23 -16.07 -7.33 19.76
CA ILE A 23 -17.22 -6.43 19.58
C ILE A 23 -18.30 -7.12 18.72
N LYS A 24 -17.92 -7.72 17.58
CA LYS A 24 -18.87 -8.40 16.68
C LYS A 24 -19.57 -9.58 17.33
N ASN A 25 -18.87 -10.32 18.17
CA ASN A 25 -19.40 -11.48 18.91
C ASN A 25 -20.23 -11.07 20.15
N GLY A 26 -20.37 -9.77 20.43
CA GLY A 26 -21.15 -9.26 21.55
C GLY A 26 -20.49 -9.43 22.93
N HIS A 27 -19.24 -9.91 22.99
CA HIS A 27 -18.48 -10.00 24.24
C HIS A 27 -18.17 -8.61 24.82
N LEU A 28 -17.99 -7.62 23.95
CA LEU A 28 -17.79 -6.22 24.33
C LEU A 28 -18.90 -5.37 23.75
N LYS A 29 -19.62 -4.66 24.62
CA LYS A 29 -20.81 -3.89 24.25
C LYS A 29 -20.47 -2.54 23.61
N SER A 30 -19.21 -2.10 23.70
CA SER A 30 -18.78 -0.79 23.22
C SER A 30 -17.34 -0.79 22.73
N ILE A 31 -17.07 0.05 21.72
CA ILE A 31 -15.72 0.36 21.23
C ILE A 31 -14.84 0.89 22.39
N ARG A 32 -15.42 1.62 23.35
CA ARG A 32 -14.69 2.11 24.54
C ARG A 32 -14.19 0.95 25.41
N GLN A 33 -15.04 -0.03 25.66
CA GLN A 33 -14.71 -1.21 26.46
C GLN A 33 -13.63 -2.08 25.78
N ALA A 34 -13.65 -2.14 24.44
CA ALA A 34 -12.60 -2.79 23.66
C ALA A 34 -11.28 -2.02 23.67
N ALA A 35 -11.33 -0.69 23.59
CA ALA A 35 -10.16 0.16 23.69
C ALA A 35 -9.46 -0.01 25.04
N GLU A 36 -10.22 -0.07 26.14
CA GLU A 36 -9.68 -0.28 27.49
C GLU A 36 -9.17 -1.72 27.69
N SER A 37 -9.94 -2.74 27.29
CA SER A 37 -9.56 -4.16 27.45
C SER A 37 -8.32 -4.55 26.63
N TYR A 38 -8.23 -4.07 25.39
CA TYR A 38 -7.15 -4.43 24.48
C TYR A 38 -6.04 -3.37 24.42
N ASP A 39 -6.14 -2.27 25.18
CA ASP A 39 -5.21 -1.14 25.19
C ASP A 39 -4.91 -0.63 23.76
N ILE A 40 -5.98 -0.23 23.07
CA ILE A 40 -5.94 0.29 21.70
C ILE A 40 -6.69 1.62 21.66
N PRO A 41 -6.14 2.68 21.03
CA PRO A 41 -6.88 3.92 20.85
C PRO A 41 -8.23 3.68 20.16
N ARG A 42 -9.30 4.25 20.74
CA ARG A 42 -10.68 4.14 20.23
C ARG A 42 -10.78 4.46 18.72
N ALA A 43 -10.06 5.50 18.28
CA ALA A 43 -10.03 5.93 16.88
C ALA A 43 -9.49 4.86 15.92
N THR A 44 -8.56 4.01 16.38
CA THR A 44 -7.99 2.92 15.59
C THR A 44 -9.01 1.82 15.37
N ILE A 45 -9.71 1.39 16.43
CA ILE A 45 -10.79 0.40 16.34
C ILE A 45 -11.91 0.91 15.44
N GLN A 46 -12.31 2.17 15.62
CA GLN A 46 -13.35 2.80 14.79
C GLN A 46 -12.95 2.81 13.32
N ARG A 47 -11.74 3.28 12.96
CA ARG A 47 -11.25 3.26 11.57
C ARG A 47 -11.27 1.86 10.96
N ARG A 48 -10.86 0.84 11.72
CA ARG A 48 -10.82 -0.54 11.24
C ARG A 48 -12.22 -1.12 11.04
N ILE A 49 -13.19 -0.80 11.90
CA ILE A 49 -14.61 -1.17 11.73
C ILE A 49 -15.19 -0.54 10.45
N HIS A 50 -14.80 0.69 10.13
CA HIS A 50 -15.21 1.38 8.91
C HIS A 50 -14.42 0.94 7.65
N GLY A 51 -13.65 -0.15 7.74
CA GLY A 51 -12.97 -0.76 6.60
C GLY A 51 -11.60 -0.17 6.24
N MET A 52 -11.05 0.75 7.05
CA MET A 52 -9.68 1.22 6.79
C MET A 52 -8.67 0.10 7.04
N THR A 53 -7.85 -0.17 6.03
CA THR A 53 -6.73 -1.10 6.10
C THR A 53 -5.57 -0.55 6.94
N SER A 54 -4.67 -1.41 7.43
CA SER A 54 -3.44 -0.95 8.07
C SER A 54 -2.60 -0.20 7.05
N ARG A 55 -1.77 0.76 7.48
CA ARG A 55 -0.78 1.37 6.58
C ARG A 55 0.13 0.33 5.92
N ARG A 56 0.38 -0.80 6.57
CA ARG A 56 1.19 -1.90 6.01
C ARG A 56 0.48 -2.63 4.86
N ASP A 57 -0.84 -2.75 4.96
CA ASP A 57 -1.67 -3.47 3.99
C ASP A 57 -2.22 -2.52 2.90
N CYS A 58 -2.16 -1.21 3.14
CA CYS A 58 -2.66 -0.21 2.20
C CYS A 58 -1.70 -0.07 1.02
N THR A 59 -2.22 -0.29 -0.19
CA THR A 59 -1.50 -0.03 -1.42
C THR A 59 -1.06 1.44 -1.44
N PRO A 60 0.24 1.74 -1.58
CA PRO A 60 0.70 3.12 -1.66
C PRO A 60 0.07 3.82 -2.86
N ASN A 61 -0.37 5.07 -2.71
CA ASN A 61 -0.91 5.89 -3.80
C ASN A 61 0.01 5.98 -5.04
N SER A 62 1.30 5.67 -4.86
CA SER A 62 2.29 5.55 -5.94
C SER A 62 2.20 4.28 -6.78
N ARG A 63 1.31 3.32 -6.46
CA ARG A 63 1.04 2.13 -7.27
C ARG A 63 -0.29 2.30 -7.99
N LYS A 64 -0.31 3.19 -8.99
CA LYS A 64 -1.42 3.33 -9.93
C LYS A 64 -1.48 2.16 -10.90
N LEU A 65 -0.31 1.64 -11.29
CA LEU A 65 -0.19 0.47 -12.15
C LEU A 65 -0.28 -0.81 -11.32
N THR A 66 -0.83 -1.86 -11.96
CA THR A 66 -0.83 -3.21 -11.42
C THR A 66 0.59 -3.78 -11.39
N PRO A 67 0.88 -4.78 -10.52
CA PRO A 67 2.20 -5.41 -10.48
C PRO A 67 2.68 -5.94 -11.83
N TYR A 68 1.75 -6.42 -12.66
CA TYR A 68 2.03 -6.90 -14.02
C TYR A 68 2.47 -5.77 -14.95
N GLU A 69 1.71 -4.68 -15.02
CA GLU A 69 2.07 -3.49 -15.81
C GLU A 69 3.37 -2.85 -15.36
N GLU A 70 3.60 -2.76 -14.05
CA GLU A 70 4.87 -2.25 -13.54
C GLU A 70 6.05 -3.12 -14.01
N SER A 71 5.87 -4.45 -14.06
CA SER A 71 6.91 -5.37 -14.52
C SER A 71 7.15 -5.23 -16.03
N ALA A 72 6.09 -5.10 -16.82
CA ALA A 72 6.17 -4.85 -18.26
C ALA A 72 6.88 -3.51 -18.56
N LEU A 73 6.55 -2.45 -17.81
CA LEU A 73 7.18 -1.14 -17.95
C LEU A 73 8.67 -1.19 -17.58
N VAL A 74 9.05 -1.94 -16.55
CA VAL A 74 10.46 -2.18 -16.20
C VAL A 74 11.19 -2.90 -17.34
N GLN A 75 10.62 -3.98 -17.87
CA GLN A 75 11.21 -4.71 -18.99
C GLN A 75 11.40 -3.84 -20.23
N TYR A 76 10.40 -3.01 -20.54
CA TYR A 76 10.50 -2.05 -21.65
C TYR A 76 11.66 -1.05 -21.45
N ILE A 77 11.83 -0.50 -20.24
CA ILE A 77 12.94 0.40 -19.92
C ILE A 77 14.30 -0.30 -20.10
N LEU A 78 14.41 -1.56 -19.66
CA LEU A 78 15.64 -2.34 -19.79
C LEU A 78 15.96 -2.69 -21.25
N ASP A 79 14.94 -3.01 -22.04
CA ASP A 79 15.08 -3.24 -23.48
C ASP A 79 15.53 -1.97 -24.21
N LEU A 80 14.96 -0.80 -23.89
CA LEU A 80 15.41 0.49 -24.43
C LEU A 80 16.89 0.76 -24.14
N ASP A 81 17.31 0.56 -22.89
CA ASP A 81 18.70 0.74 -22.48
C ASP A 81 19.64 -0.23 -23.21
N SER A 82 19.22 -1.49 -23.39
CA SER A 82 19.99 -2.50 -24.13
C SER A 82 20.21 -2.14 -25.60
N ARG A 83 19.28 -1.38 -26.20
CA ARG A 83 19.36 -0.88 -27.57
C ARG A 83 20.17 0.42 -27.69
N GLY A 84 20.73 0.90 -26.58
CA GLY A 84 21.52 2.14 -26.54
C GLY A 84 20.70 3.42 -26.47
N PHE A 85 19.38 3.32 -26.23
CA PHE A 85 18.53 4.49 -26.04
C PHE A 85 18.40 4.81 -24.54
N PRO A 86 18.89 5.97 -24.07
CA PRO A 86 18.78 6.31 -22.66
C PRO A 86 17.29 6.51 -22.30
N PRO A 87 16.78 5.83 -21.27
CA PRO A 87 15.39 5.96 -20.89
C PRO A 87 15.14 7.36 -20.32
N ARG A 88 14.13 8.07 -20.85
CA ARG A 88 13.74 9.41 -20.37
C ARG A 88 12.60 9.31 -19.38
N LEU A 89 12.63 10.13 -18.33
CA LEU A 89 11.55 10.22 -17.33
C LEU A 89 10.19 10.49 -17.99
N GLN A 90 10.18 11.39 -18.98
CA GLN A 90 8.95 11.73 -19.70
C GLN A 90 8.39 10.54 -20.48
N ALA A 91 9.24 9.76 -21.17
CA ALA A 91 8.80 8.58 -21.91
C ALA A 91 8.20 7.50 -21.00
N VAL A 92 8.77 7.31 -19.79
CA VAL A 92 8.20 6.40 -18.78
C VAL A 92 6.84 6.88 -18.30
N GLN A 93 6.68 8.20 -18.11
CA GLN A 93 5.41 8.78 -17.71
C GLN A 93 4.35 8.62 -18.80
N GLU A 94 4.69 8.96 -20.05
CA GLU A 94 3.79 8.83 -21.21
C GLU A 94 3.31 7.39 -21.40
N MET A 95 4.20 6.42 -21.21
CA MET A 95 3.84 5.01 -21.34
C MET A 95 2.97 4.51 -20.18
N ALA A 96 3.21 4.99 -18.96
CA ALA A 96 2.33 4.72 -17.82
C ALA A 96 0.95 5.37 -18.00
N ASP A 97 0.91 6.60 -18.52
CA ASP A 97 -0.34 7.33 -18.79
C ASP A 97 -1.13 6.67 -19.92
N LEU A 98 -0.46 6.11 -20.93
CA LEU A 98 -1.09 5.32 -21.99
C LEU A 98 -1.79 4.08 -21.41
N LEU A 99 -1.11 3.30 -20.57
CA LEU A 99 -1.69 2.13 -19.90
C LEU A 99 -2.90 2.50 -19.02
N LEU A 100 -2.82 3.62 -18.31
CA LEU A 100 -3.94 4.12 -17.51
C LEU A 100 -5.10 4.61 -18.38
N SER A 101 -4.81 5.26 -19.50
CA SER A 101 -5.82 5.72 -20.45
C SER A 101 -6.59 4.54 -21.05
N GLU A 102 -5.93 3.42 -21.36
CA GLU A 102 -6.60 2.20 -21.82
C GLU A 102 -7.58 1.62 -20.78
N ARG A 103 -7.33 1.88 -19.49
CA ARG A 103 -8.23 1.50 -18.39
C ARG A 103 -9.31 2.54 -18.07
N GLY A 104 -9.28 3.69 -18.72
CA GLY A 104 -10.13 4.83 -18.37
C GLY A 104 -9.76 5.47 -17.03
N GLU A 105 -8.53 5.29 -16.56
CA GLU A 105 -8.02 5.88 -15.32
C GLU A 105 -7.36 7.24 -15.54
N SER A 106 -7.25 8.01 -14.45
CA SER A 106 -6.59 9.32 -14.47
C SER A 106 -5.08 9.21 -14.65
N PRO A 107 -4.42 10.16 -15.35
CA PRO A 107 -2.98 10.17 -15.57
C PRO A 107 -2.16 10.12 -14.27
N THR A 108 -0.92 9.67 -14.39
CA THR A 108 0.05 9.66 -13.30
C THR A 108 0.38 11.08 -12.83
N GLY A 109 0.63 11.24 -11.53
CA GLY A 109 1.01 12.53 -10.96
C GLY A 109 2.47 12.88 -11.24
N LYS A 110 2.82 14.17 -11.17
CA LYS A 110 4.18 14.70 -11.46
C LYS A 110 5.32 13.94 -10.77
N ASN A 111 5.13 13.48 -9.53
CA ASN A 111 6.17 12.79 -8.76
C ASN A 111 6.11 11.26 -8.92
N TRP A 112 5.16 10.72 -9.68
CA TRP A 112 4.97 9.28 -9.80
C TRP A 112 6.18 8.60 -10.43
N THR A 113 6.71 9.13 -11.54
CA THR A 113 7.86 8.56 -12.25
C THR A 113 9.12 8.52 -11.38
N THR A 114 9.42 9.62 -10.68
CA THR A 114 10.56 9.69 -9.76
C THR A 114 10.42 8.69 -8.60
N ASN A 115 9.21 8.56 -8.05
CA ASN A 115 8.92 7.58 -7.00
C ASN A 115 8.98 6.13 -7.51
N PHE A 116 8.57 5.89 -8.76
CA PHE A 116 8.65 4.59 -9.42
C PHE A 116 10.11 4.14 -9.59
N ILE A 117 10.96 5.02 -10.10
CA ILE A 117 12.40 4.73 -10.32
C ILE A 117 13.15 4.57 -9.00
N THR A 118 12.87 5.41 -8.01
CA THR A 118 13.51 5.29 -6.67
C THR A 118 13.13 4.00 -5.95
N ARG A 119 11.91 3.48 -6.18
CA ARG A 119 11.43 2.21 -5.62
C ARG A 119 11.97 0.97 -6.34
N ARG A 120 12.20 1.05 -7.66
CA ARG A 120 12.68 -0.07 -8.49
C ARG A 120 14.20 0.02 -8.66
N THR A 121 14.93 -0.67 -7.78
CA THR A 121 16.41 -0.71 -7.80
C THR A 121 16.98 -1.19 -9.14
N GLU A 122 16.26 -2.08 -9.84
CA GLU A 122 16.60 -2.63 -11.15
C GLU A 122 16.83 -1.55 -12.23
N ILE A 123 15.96 -0.53 -12.26
CA ILE A 123 16.05 0.56 -13.23
C ILE A 123 16.76 1.79 -12.65
N LYS A 124 16.84 1.92 -11.33
CA LYS A 124 17.47 3.08 -10.66
C LYS A 124 18.88 3.36 -11.18
N ALA A 125 19.68 2.31 -11.40
CA ALA A 125 21.05 2.44 -11.90
C ALA A 125 21.13 2.99 -13.35
N LYS A 126 20.05 2.87 -14.14
CA LYS A 126 19.99 3.36 -15.53
C LYS A 126 19.67 4.85 -15.61
N PHE A 127 19.01 5.39 -14.58
CA PHE A 127 18.67 6.82 -14.48
C PHE A 127 19.66 7.62 -13.62
N SER A 128 20.65 6.99 -13.00
CA SER A 128 21.65 7.66 -12.17
C SER A 128 22.92 8.06 -12.94
N ARG A 129 22.86 8.13 -14.27
CA ARG A 129 23.98 8.45 -15.16
C ARG A 129 24.00 9.92 -15.54
#